data_AF-A0A2R5GCG9-F1
#
_entry.id   AF-A0A2R5GCG9-F1
#
_cell.length_a   1.000
_cell.length_b   1.000
_cell.length_c   1.000
_cell.angle_alpha   90.00
_cell.angle_beta   90.00
_cell.angle_gamma   90.00
#
_symmetry.space_group_name_H-M   'P 1'
#
loop_
_entity.id
_entity.type
_entity.pdbx_description
1 polymer ?
#
loop_
_entity_poly.entity_id
_entity_poly.type
_entity_poly.pdbx_seq_one_letter_code
_entity_poly.pdbx_strand_id
1 'polypeptide(L)'
;MAATKEAALEHGPDGSHEEGGDLGDEAFELFTAAQAHEEGGDLDEAFALYERIEALALGQSPAGAGERRDPRWKFAELVASDEPPLHVLAATAANCAGGLFLDEGEYTEARSWFQRSLQWWDAAVMARLNLGNIEREHGNPEVAISLYSKIAEQEQEWASQRNEFTAKSDADAQAAQDSWISNWLEHPLRSCGQQAAYLIALMHHQWGRYDAAVPYLQKYPVKWRIGPAVWKCVGKSSEADPGASLEVDQTCPVRLVKGALNDELLAALQHAFRPSSTFWDGTNYCDGAYFSFWYEIDRKPSNLVEQAIQELLSHLGRDDIVGAEWWVHSRPSGRNLGHQLHFDTEENSLGGENETILHPAVSSVVYLTGAATGAGPTVVFDQRVQDVTPGKRAFVSNPVDGSFLTFPGDRLHGVLPGRPPKPGKRTRQAETKLRDPTSEPHRLTLLVGFWTREVQKIGKRRRLGPCAPFPRASRGVDWPSEIDTIPLSDESKASTSGSSIVPLPVHRVPEGQAWEAVPPGPHPPQYETLPDGLDQHFFVADHAEFRRRLLSTNAGNDEDDDDVDDAEANIDVEEENNDDDASGDGASSAK
;
A
#
# COMPACT_ATOMS: atom_id res chain seq x y z
N MET A 1 82.90 -3.55 51.52
CA MET A 1 82.72 -4.47 52.66
C MET A 1 81.38 -4.15 53.28
N ALA A 2 80.49 -5.17 53.34
CA ALA A 2 79.39 -5.40 54.29
C ALA A 2 78.50 -4.21 54.73
N ALA A 3 77.20 -4.31 54.96
CA ALA A 3 76.15 -5.29 54.74
C ALA A 3 74.91 -4.65 55.42
N THR A 4 73.75 -4.61 54.76
CA THR A 4 72.40 -4.52 55.37
C THR A 4 71.41 -4.65 54.19
N LYS A 5 70.74 -5.79 53.98
CA LYS A 5 69.49 -6.28 54.59
C LYS A 5 68.33 -5.29 54.47
N GLU A 6 67.44 -5.50 53.50
CA GLU A 6 65.98 -5.42 53.67
C GLU A 6 65.25 -6.18 52.55
N ALA A 7 64.06 -6.64 52.88
CA ALA A 7 63.39 -7.82 52.35
C ALA A 7 62.66 -7.60 51.01
N ALA A 8 62.76 -8.58 50.12
CA ALA A 8 61.90 -8.73 48.95
C ALA A 8 60.64 -9.51 49.36
N LEU A 9 59.47 -8.85 49.31
CA LEU A 9 58.17 -9.50 49.24
C LEU A 9 57.81 -9.65 47.76
N GLU A 10 57.43 -10.87 47.39
CA GLU A 10 57.07 -11.29 46.05
C GLU A 10 55.91 -10.44 45.49
N HIS A 11 56.15 -9.80 44.35
CA HIS A 11 55.08 -9.33 43.47
C HIS A 11 54.49 -10.54 42.73
N GLY A 12 53.26 -10.91 43.08
CA GLY A 12 52.41 -11.72 42.23
C GLY A 12 52.07 -10.98 40.94
N PRO A 13 51.79 -11.70 39.83
CA PRO A 13 51.54 -11.06 38.54
C PRO A 13 50.24 -10.26 38.62
N ASP A 14 50.35 -9.03 38.13
CA ASP A 14 49.28 -8.08 37.83
C ASP A 14 48.10 -8.82 37.19
N GLY A 15 46.97 -8.84 37.88
CA GLY A 15 45.71 -9.29 37.32
C GLY A 15 45.27 -8.25 36.31
N SER A 16 45.41 -8.59 35.03
CA SER A 16 44.78 -7.85 33.93
C SER A 16 43.30 -7.66 34.24
N HIS A 17 42.92 -6.41 34.52
CA HIS A 17 41.56 -5.94 34.28
C HIS A 17 41.27 -6.17 32.79
N GLU A 18 40.61 -7.28 32.47
CA GLU A 18 39.91 -7.39 31.19
C GLU A 18 38.84 -6.30 31.18
N GLU A 19 38.97 -5.37 30.24
CA GLU A 19 37.93 -4.44 29.82
C GLU A 19 36.75 -5.26 29.30
N GLY A 20 35.91 -5.76 30.20
CA GLY A 20 34.59 -6.28 29.85
C GLY A 20 33.71 -5.09 29.49
N GLY A 21 33.70 -4.70 28.21
CA GLY A 21 32.72 -3.74 27.68
C GLY A 21 31.31 -4.21 28.02
N ASP A 22 30.42 -3.27 28.32
CA ASP A 22 29.02 -3.60 28.54
C ASP A 22 28.46 -4.19 27.24
N LEU A 23 27.90 -5.39 27.32
CA LEU A 23 27.33 -6.08 26.16
C LEU A 23 26.08 -5.35 25.64
N GLY A 24 25.48 -4.49 26.46
CA GLY A 24 24.48 -3.52 26.01
C GLY A 24 25.06 -2.57 24.96
N ASP A 25 26.18 -1.93 25.27
CA ASP A 25 26.89 -0.99 24.39
C ASP A 25 27.30 -1.68 23.08
N GLU A 26 27.90 -2.89 23.13
CA GLU A 26 28.26 -3.64 21.92
C GLU A 26 27.01 -3.91 21.04
N ALA A 27 25.91 -4.34 21.65
CA ALA A 27 24.68 -4.62 20.92
C ALA A 27 24.05 -3.36 20.33
N PHE A 28 24.16 -2.22 21.01
CA PHE A 28 23.66 -0.94 20.52
C PHE A 28 24.48 -0.41 19.34
N GLU A 29 25.81 -0.54 19.40
CA GLU A 29 26.71 -0.21 18.29
C GLU A 29 26.42 -1.09 17.06
N LEU A 30 26.26 -2.40 17.27
CA LEU A 30 25.88 -3.33 16.19
C LEU A 30 24.52 -2.98 15.58
N PHE A 31 23.54 -2.60 16.39
CA PHE A 31 22.23 -2.21 15.89
C PHE A 31 22.31 -0.94 15.03
N THR A 32 23.06 0.05 15.50
CA THR A 32 23.27 1.30 14.77
C THR A 32 23.98 1.06 13.44
N ALA A 33 24.98 0.17 13.41
CA ALA A 33 25.64 -0.24 12.17
C ALA A 33 24.67 -0.97 11.23
N ALA A 34 23.83 -1.87 11.75
CA ALA A 34 22.85 -2.60 10.93
C ALA A 34 21.87 -1.66 10.24
N GLN A 35 21.33 -0.66 10.95
CA GLN A 35 20.45 0.36 10.38
C GLN A 35 21.14 1.17 9.27
N ALA A 36 22.41 1.53 9.45
CA ALA A 36 23.17 2.25 8.42
C ALA A 36 23.39 1.40 7.15
N HIS A 37 23.61 0.10 7.28
CA HIS A 37 23.69 -0.82 6.13
C HIS A 37 22.33 -0.96 5.42
N GLU A 38 21.23 -1.04 6.18
CA GLU A 38 19.88 -1.11 5.63
C GLU A 38 19.52 0.16 4.84
N GLU A 39 19.78 1.35 5.41
CA GLU A 39 19.61 2.65 4.73
C GLU A 39 20.52 2.78 3.48
N GLY A 40 21.69 2.14 3.50
CA GLY A 40 22.63 2.06 2.38
C GLY A 40 22.26 1.02 1.32
N GLY A 41 21.22 0.20 1.54
CA GLY A 41 20.79 -0.88 0.65
C GLY A 41 21.61 -2.17 0.73
N ASP A 42 22.52 -2.29 1.71
CA ASP A 42 23.33 -3.49 1.97
C ASP A 42 22.60 -4.43 2.94
N LEU A 43 21.53 -5.05 2.43
CA LEU A 43 20.60 -5.84 3.24
C LEU A 43 21.23 -7.11 3.82
N ASP A 44 22.21 -7.70 3.12
CA ASP A 44 22.94 -8.89 3.59
C ASP A 44 23.77 -8.59 4.84
N GLU A 45 24.51 -7.47 4.84
CA GLU A 45 25.33 -7.07 6.00
C GLU A 45 24.45 -6.59 7.15
N ALA A 46 23.38 -5.83 6.86
CA ALA A 46 22.39 -5.44 7.87
C ALA A 46 21.80 -6.67 8.58
N PHE A 47 21.41 -7.69 7.82
CA PHE A 47 20.90 -8.95 8.35
C PHE A 47 21.93 -9.68 9.23
N ALA A 48 23.18 -9.80 8.77
CA ALA A 48 24.25 -10.46 9.53
C ALA A 48 24.49 -9.77 10.90
N LEU A 49 24.40 -8.44 10.94
CA LEU A 49 24.51 -7.67 12.19
C LEU A 49 23.31 -7.91 13.12
N TYR A 50 22.09 -7.98 12.60
CA TYR A 50 20.91 -8.36 13.40
C TYR A 50 21.05 -9.77 14.01
N GLU A 51 21.54 -10.75 13.24
CA GLU A 51 21.79 -12.10 13.76
C GLU A 51 22.84 -12.10 14.89
N ARG A 52 23.88 -11.26 14.76
CA ARG A 52 24.92 -11.12 15.78
C ARG A 52 24.37 -10.57 17.10
N ILE A 53 23.46 -9.60 17.06
CA ILE A 53 22.80 -9.05 18.26
C ILE A 53 22.01 -10.16 18.99
N GLU A 54 21.24 -10.98 18.27
CA GLU A 54 20.55 -12.12 18.88
C GLU A 54 21.53 -13.15 19.46
N ALA A 55 22.65 -13.41 18.79
CA ALA A 55 23.67 -14.32 19.28
C ALA A 55 24.32 -13.83 20.59
N LEU A 56 24.59 -12.52 20.71
CA LEU A 56 25.07 -11.89 21.95
C LEU A 56 24.05 -12.07 23.09
N ALA A 57 22.77 -11.82 22.80
CA ALA A 57 21.70 -11.99 23.79
C ALA A 57 21.54 -13.45 24.25
N LEU A 58 21.73 -14.43 23.34
CA LEU A 58 21.72 -15.86 23.69
C LEU A 58 22.93 -16.26 24.55
N GLY A 59 24.12 -15.72 24.27
CA GLY A 59 25.35 -15.97 25.02
C GLY A 59 25.30 -15.51 26.48
N GLN A 60 24.45 -14.51 26.77
CA GLN A 60 24.17 -13.99 28.11
C GLN A 60 23.14 -14.81 28.93
N SER A 61 22.41 -15.73 28.29
CA SER A 61 21.42 -16.55 29.00
C SER A 61 22.13 -17.62 29.84
N PRO A 62 21.97 -17.65 31.18
CA PRO A 62 22.66 -18.62 32.01
C PRO A 62 22.26 -20.05 31.61
N ALA A 63 23.20 -20.75 30.97
CA ALA A 63 23.17 -22.17 30.64
C ALA A 63 21.84 -22.69 30.04
N GLY A 64 21.57 -22.40 28.77
CA GLY A 64 20.81 -23.28 27.88
C GLY A 64 19.38 -23.65 28.29
N ALA A 65 18.77 -22.93 29.23
CA ALA A 65 17.36 -23.06 29.57
C ALA A 65 16.64 -21.79 29.12
N GLY A 66 15.57 -21.96 28.34
CA GLY A 66 14.57 -20.94 28.08
C GLY A 66 13.80 -20.55 29.34
N GLU A 67 14.48 -20.08 30.38
CA GLU A 67 13.86 -19.31 31.44
C GLU A 67 13.59 -17.91 30.90
N ARG A 68 12.41 -17.83 30.27
CA ARG A 68 11.65 -16.59 30.03
C ARG A 68 11.80 -15.68 31.26
N ARG A 69 12.56 -14.59 31.15
CA ARG A 69 12.46 -13.49 32.10
C ARG A 69 11.00 -13.03 32.11
N ASP A 70 10.42 -12.78 33.29
CA ASP A 70 8.98 -12.46 33.43
C ASP A 70 8.61 -11.35 32.44
N PRO A 71 7.66 -11.57 31.51
CA PRO A 71 7.29 -10.58 30.49
C PRO A 71 6.72 -9.28 31.06
N ARG A 72 6.48 -9.21 32.38
CA ARG A 72 5.99 -8.02 33.08
C ARG A 72 7.12 -7.19 33.66
N TRP A 73 8.07 -6.76 32.83
CA TRP A 73 8.99 -5.70 33.23
C TRP A 73 8.18 -4.48 33.58
N LYS A 74 8.34 -4.01 34.82
CA LYS A 74 7.64 -2.80 35.26
C LYS A 74 8.29 -1.62 34.57
N PHE A 75 7.49 -0.65 34.12
CA PHE A 75 7.97 0.60 33.55
C PHE A 75 9.15 1.22 34.33
N ALA A 76 9.08 1.15 35.68
CA ALA A 76 10.12 1.62 36.59
C ALA A 76 11.50 0.96 36.42
N GLU A 77 11.57 -0.27 35.91
CA GLU A 77 12.83 -1.00 35.68
C GLU A 77 13.42 -0.65 34.31
N LEU A 78 12.58 -0.36 33.30
CA LEU A 78 13.03 0.06 31.97
C LEU A 78 13.57 1.49 31.99
N VAL A 79 12.93 2.40 32.74
CA VAL A 79 13.35 3.81 32.87
C VAL A 79 14.54 4.03 33.79
N ALA A 80 15.07 2.98 34.42
CA ALA A 80 16.24 3.08 35.28
C ALA A 80 17.57 3.02 34.49
N SER A 81 17.50 2.70 33.19
CA SER A 81 18.65 2.58 32.28
C SER A 81 18.70 3.75 31.31
N ASP A 82 19.88 4.34 31.13
CA ASP A 82 20.12 5.40 30.14
C ASP A 82 20.09 4.85 28.70
N GLU A 83 20.30 3.54 28.52
CA GLU A 83 20.30 2.85 27.23
C GLU A 83 19.25 1.72 27.14
N PRO A 84 18.81 1.33 25.93
CA PRO A 84 17.90 0.21 25.75
C PRO A 84 18.51 -1.10 26.29
N PRO A 85 17.81 -1.86 27.14
CA PRO A 85 18.31 -3.15 27.60
C PRO A 85 18.55 -4.14 26.44
N LEU A 86 19.56 -5.01 26.57
CA LEU A 86 19.94 -5.99 25.54
C LEU A 86 18.77 -6.82 24.95
N HIS A 87 17.78 -7.19 25.76
CA HIS A 87 16.62 -7.93 25.28
C HIS A 87 15.66 -7.10 24.40
N VAL A 88 15.59 -5.78 24.64
CA VAL A 88 14.86 -4.84 23.77
C VAL A 88 15.60 -4.72 22.45
N LEU A 89 16.93 -4.56 22.48
CA LEU A 89 17.77 -4.54 21.27
C LEU A 89 17.62 -5.82 20.44
N ALA A 90 17.70 -6.99 21.08
CA ALA A 90 17.50 -8.28 20.41
C ALA A 90 16.09 -8.42 19.83
N ALA A 91 15.06 -7.94 20.54
CA ALA A 91 13.69 -7.94 20.02
C ALA A 91 13.53 -7.02 18.81
N THR A 92 14.11 -5.82 18.83
CA THR A 92 14.07 -4.88 17.70
C THR A 92 14.86 -5.42 16.52
N ALA A 93 16.07 -5.96 16.72
CA ALA A 93 16.87 -6.59 15.67
C ALA A 93 16.12 -7.75 15.00
N ALA A 94 15.50 -8.63 15.80
CA ALA A 94 14.67 -9.71 15.26
C ALA A 94 13.44 -9.20 14.50
N ASN A 95 12.87 -8.06 14.88
CA ASN A 95 11.79 -7.42 14.11
C ASN A 95 12.31 -6.86 12.77
N CYS A 96 13.45 -6.17 12.74
CA CYS A 96 14.03 -5.65 11.50
C CYS A 96 14.39 -6.78 10.53
N ALA A 97 15.03 -7.85 11.02
CA ALA A 97 15.29 -9.05 10.23
C ALA A 97 14.01 -9.66 9.65
N GLY A 98 12.91 -9.70 10.43
CA GLY A 98 11.61 -10.12 9.93
C GLY A 98 11.02 -9.20 8.86
N GLY A 99 11.32 -7.90 8.92
CA GLY A 99 10.98 -6.91 7.89
C GLY A 99 11.64 -7.20 6.55
N LEU A 100 12.95 -7.48 6.55
CA LEU A 100 13.71 -7.83 5.34
C LEU A 100 13.06 -9.02 4.58
N PHE A 101 12.74 -10.11 5.30
CA PHE A 101 12.03 -11.25 4.69
C PHE A 101 10.61 -10.91 4.25
N LEU A 102 9.92 -10.00 4.93
CA LEU A 102 8.57 -9.59 4.56
C LEU A 102 8.57 -8.83 3.22
N ASP A 103 9.58 -7.98 3.02
CA ASP A 103 9.77 -7.19 1.80
C ASP A 103 10.11 -8.09 0.60
N GLU A 104 10.88 -9.17 0.83
CA GLU A 104 11.12 -10.23 -0.15
C GLU A 104 9.91 -11.16 -0.41
N GLY A 105 8.86 -11.06 0.42
CA GLY A 105 7.67 -11.93 0.33
C GLY A 105 7.85 -13.31 0.98
N GLU A 106 8.92 -13.55 1.72
CA GLU A 106 9.24 -14.79 2.43
C GLU A 106 8.50 -14.84 3.79
N TYR A 107 7.18 -15.00 3.74
CA TYR A 107 6.30 -14.89 4.92
C TYR A 107 6.55 -15.93 6.03
N THR A 108 7.15 -17.09 5.71
CA THR A 108 7.40 -18.14 6.71
C THR A 108 8.58 -17.75 7.60
N GLU A 109 9.64 -17.27 6.97
CA GLU A 109 10.86 -16.73 7.55
C GLU A 109 10.52 -15.47 8.35
N ALA A 110 9.81 -14.51 7.75
CA ALA A 110 9.34 -13.31 8.43
C ALA A 110 8.54 -13.64 9.71
N ARG A 111 7.60 -14.60 9.62
CA ARG A 111 6.84 -15.08 10.79
C ARG A 111 7.75 -15.64 11.89
N SER A 112 8.75 -16.43 11.53
CA SER A 112 9.71 -17.00 12.48
C SER A 112 10.46 -15.90 13.23
N TRP A 113 10.93 -14.87 12.51
CA TRP A 113 11.64 -13.73 13.07
C TRP A 113 10.75 -12.86 13.99
N PHE A 114 9.53 -12.53 13.58
CA PHE A 114 8.60 -11.81 14.47
C PHE A 114 8.26 -12.62 15.72
N GLN A 115 8.14 -13.96 15.61
CA GLN A 115 7.96 -14.82 16.78
C GLN A 115 9.19 -14.84 17.70
N ARG A 116 10.42 -14.78 17.17
CA ARG A 116 11.65 -14.63 17.96
C ARG A 116 11.69 -13.28 18.67
N SER A 117 11.33 -12.19 18.00
CA SER A 117 11.20 -10.86 18.61
C SER A 117 10.29 -10.89 19.84
N LEU A 118 9.11 -11.52 19.73
CA LEU A 118 8.18 -11.70 20.85
C LEU A 118 8.69 -12.65 21.95
N GLN A 119 9.63 -13.55 21.65
CA GLN A 119 10.28 -14.39 22.66
C GLN A 119 11.30 -13.60 23.49
N TRP A 120 12.02 -12.67 22.86
CA TRP A 120 12.93 -11.75 23.54
C TRP A 120 12.17 -10.75 24.41
N TRP A 121 11.10 -10.18 23.85
CA TRP A 121 10.30 -9.18 24.53
C TRP A 121 8.84 -9.27 24.12
N ASP A 122 7.99 -9.77 25.01
CA ASP A 122 6.55 -9.91 24.73
C ASP A 122 5.87 -8.55 24.51
N ALA A 123 6.44 -7.42 24.93
CA ALA A 123 5.90 -6.09 24.62
C ALA A 123 6.43 -5.49 23.29
N ALA A 124 7.13 -6.25 22.45
CA ALA A 124 7.53 -5.83 21.10
C ALA A 124 6.32 -5.69 20.15
N VAL A 125 5.63 -4.55 20.25
CA VAL A 125 4.38 -4.27 19.54
C VAL A 125 4.51 -4.17 18.02
N MET A 126 5.65 -3.70 17.51
CA MET A 126 5.92 -3.68 16.06
C MET A 126 5.94 -5.10 15.47
N ALA A 127 6.68 -6.02 16.10
CA ALA A 127 6.71 -7.42 15.69
C ALA A 127 5.33 -8.07 15.78
N ARG A 128 4.56 -7.74 16.82
CA ARG A 128 3.18 -8.21 16.97
C ARG A 128 2.26 -7.68 15.88
N LEU A 129 2.40 -6.41 15.50
CA LEU A 129 1.63 -5.78 14.42
C LEU A 129 1.96 -6.44 13.08
N ASN A 130 3.25 -6.61 12.78
CA ASN A 130 3.73 -7.25 11.56
C ASN A 130 3.26 -8.70 11.46
N LEU A 131 3.36 -9.47 12.54
CA LEU A 131 2.79 -10.81 12.62
C LEU A 131 1.27 -10.80 12.42
N GLY A 132 0.56 -9.82 12.99
CA GLY A 132 -0.88 -9.62 12.77
C GLY A 132 -1.21 -9.33 11.31
N ASN A 133 -0.41 -8.53 10.62
CA ASN A 133 -0.56 -8.23 9.19
C ASN A 133 -0.38 -9.49 8.35
N ILE A 134 0.67 -10.28 8.63
CA ILE A 134 0.88 -11.59 7.98
C ILE A 134 -0.31 -12.51 8.21
N GLU A 135 -0.81 -12.61 9.45
CA GLU A 135 -1.94 -13.51 9.76
C GLU A 135 -3.24 -13.04 9.11
N ARG A 136 -3.44 -11.73 8.93
CA ARG A 136 -4.60 -11.16 8.24
C ARG A 136 -4.61 -11.53 6.76
N GLU A 137 -3.47 -11.37 6.10
CA GLU A 137 -3.35 -11.49 4.63
C GLU A 137 -3.04 -12.91 4.19
N HIS A 138 -2.17 -13.59 4.93
CA HIS A 138 -1.56 -14.86 4.58
C HIS A 138 -1.73 -15.93 5.66
N GLY A 139 -2.59 -15.73 6.67
CA GLY A 139 -2.75 -16.69 7.77
C GLY A 139 -4.18 -16.84 8.26
N ASN A 140 -4.33 -16.87 9.58
CA ASN A 140 -5.62 -17.00 10.25
C ASN A 140 -6.08 -15.61 10.75
N PRO A 141 -7.15 -15.02 10.19
CA PRO A 141 -7.52 -13.67 10.57
C PRO A 141 -8.09 -13.59 12.01
N GLU A 142 -8.55 -14.68 12.60
CA GLU A 142 -8.85 -14.74 14.04
C GLU A 142 -7.58 -14.60 14.89
N VAL A 143 -6.45 -15.16 14.44
CA VAL A 143 -5.15 -14.96 15.07
C VAL A 143 -4.70 -13.51 14.92
N ALA A 144 -4.89 -12.90 13.75
CA ALA A 144 -4.59 -11.49 13.53
C ALA A 144 -5.34 -10.56 14.52
N ILE A 145 -6.66 -10.75 14.70
CA ILE A 145 -7.40 -9.99 15.71
C ILE A 145 -6.87 -10.24 17.12
N SER A 146 -6.53 -11.49 17.47
CA SER A 146 -5.93 -11.76 18.77
C SER A 146 -4.60 -11.03 18.97
N LEU A 147 -3.78 -10.90 17.92
CA LEU A 147 -2.52 -10.17 17.97
C LEU A 147 -2.76 -8.66 18.12
N TYR A 148 -3.64 -8.08 17.31
CA TYR A 148 -3.99 -6.66 17.43
C TYR A 148 -4.63 -6.30 18.78
N SER A 149 -5.51 -7.17 19.31
CA SER A 149 -6.13 -6.96 20.62
C SER A 149 -5.10 -6.91 21.75
N LYS A 150 -4.05 -7.76 21.69
CA LYS A 150 -2.94 -7.72 22.66
C LYS A 150 -2.15 -6.40 22.59
N ILE A 151 -1.99 -5.79 21.42
CA ILE A 151 -1.36 -4.46 21.30
C ILE A 151 -2.20 -3.42 22.05
N ALA A 152 -3.53 -3.43 21.87
CA ALA A 152 -4.43 -2.51 22.56
C ALA A 152 -4.45 -2.70 24.09
N GLU A 153 -4.34 -3.95 24.56
CA GLU A 153 -4.20 -4.28 25.99
C GLU A 153 -2.87 -3.73 26.55
N GLN A 154 -1.76 -3.92 25.82
CA GLN A 154 -0.43 -3.44 26.20
C GLN A 154 -0.35 -1.91 26.27
N GLU A 155 -0.96 -1.21 25.32
CA GLU A 155 -1.04 0.25 25.32
C GLU A 155 -1.76 0.78 26.58
N GLN A 156 -2.88 0.15 26.95
CA GLN A 156 -3.63 0.52 28.14
C GLN A 156 -2.83 0.23 29.42
N GLU A 157 -2.16 -0.91 29.49
CA GLU A 157 -1.32 -1.29 30.62
C GLU A 157 -0.15 -0.30 30.79
N TRP A 158 0.55 0.03 29.69
CA TRP A 158 1.64 0.99 29.69
C TRP A 158 1.21 2.37 30.16
N ALA A 159 0.09 2.89 29.66
CA ALA A 159 -0.46 4.18 30.08
C ALA A 159 -0.76 4.20 31.59
N SER A 160 -1.28 3.10 32.13
CA SER A 160 -1.51 2.97 33.58
C SER A 160 -0.21 2.98 34.38
N GLN A 161 0.81 2.22 33.95
CA GLN A 161 2.10 2.15 34.63
C GLN A 161 2.85 3.48 34.59
N ARG A 162 2.84 4.16 33.44
CA ARG A 162 3.46 5.48 33.26
C ARG A 162 2.85 6.51 34.21
N ASN A 163 1.51 6.58 34.28
CA ASN A 163 0.82 7.50 35.18
C ASN A 163 1.17 7.24 36.65
N GLU A 164 1.29 5.97 37.06
CA GLU A 164 1.70 5.61 38.41
C GLU A 164 3.15 6.03 38.71
N PHE A 165 4.06 5.87 37.74
CA PHE A 165 5.45 6.27 37.86
C PHE A 165 5.60 7.79 37.94
N THR A 166 5.00 8.54 37.01
CA THR A 166 5.04 10.01 36.98
C THR A 166 4.45 10.62 38.25
N ALA A 167 3.42 10.00 38.85
CA ALA A 167 2.87 10.46 40.12
C ALA A 167 3.85 10.31 41.32
N LYS A 168 4.93 9.54 41.16
CA LYS A 168 5.91 9.20 42.22
C LYS A 168 7.31 9.79 41.99
N SER A 169 7.59 10.36 40.82
CA SER A 169 8.93 10.84 40.44
C SER A 169 9.09 12.36 40.56
N ASP A 170 10.27 12.83 40.99
CA ASP A 170 10.61 14.25 41.01
C ASP A 170 10.93 14.79 39.59
N ALA A 171 10.89 16.11 39.41
CA ALA A 171 10.98 16.79 38.11
C ALA A 171 12.25 16.47 37.28
N ASP A 172 13.36 16.10 37.94
CA ASP A 172 14.63 15.77 37.27
C ASP A 172 14.61 14.36 36.63
N ALA A 173 13.83 13.41 37.19
CA ALA A 173 13.62 12.08 36.59
C ALA A 173 12.69 12.14 35.36
N GLN A 174 11.96 13.24 35.19
CA GLN A 174 11.09 13.50 34.05
C GLN A 174 11.87 13.98 32.82
N ALA A 175 13.08 14.52 33.01
CA ALA A 175 13.90 15.14 31.95
C ALA A 175 14.98 14.21 31.35
N ALA A 176 15.35 13.12 32.04
CA ALA A 176 16.28 12.10 31.54
C ALA A 176 15.59 11.02 30.67
N GLN A 177 14.26 11.08 30.55
CA GLN A 177 13.39 10.10 29.89
C GLN A 177 13.46 10.14 28.34
N ASP A 178 14.30 11.01 27.77
CA ASP A 178 14.01 11.72 26.51
C ASP A 178 14.89 11.34 25.30
N SER A 179 15.09 10.06 25.01
CA SER A 179 15.29 9.71 23.59
C SER A 179 14.82 8.30 23.28
N TRP A 180 15.46 7.28 23.85
CA TRP A 180 15.20 5.92 23.40
C TRP A 180 13.84 5.38 23.85
N ILE A 181 13.38 5.66 25.08
CA ILE A 181 12.06 5.21 25.57
C ILE A 181 10.94 5.83 24.72
N SER A 182 11.04 7.12 24.43
CA SER A 182 10.07 7.78 23.56
C SER A 182 10.07 7.17 22.16
N ASN A 183 11.25 7.02 21.55
CA ASN A 183 11.41 6.60 20.16
C ASN A 183 11.15 5.10 19.92
N TRP A 184 11.50 4.23 20.88
CA TRP A 184 11.49 2.77 20.72
C TRP A 184 10.33 2.09 21.46
N LEU A 185 9.74 2.76 22.45
CA LEU A 185 8.65 2.20 23.24
C LEU A 185 7.36 3.01 23.05
N GLU A 186 7.35 4.28 23.44
CA GLU A 186 6.11 5.05 23.53
C GLU A 186 5.52 5.37 22.16
N HIS A 187 6.34 5.85 21.23
CA HIS A 187 5.91 6.17 19.87
C HIS A 187 5.46 4.90 19.12
N PRO A 188 6.22 3.79 19.07
CA PRO A 188 5.78 2.55 18.46
C PRO A 188 4.51 1.98 19.10
N LEU A 189 4.37 2.06 20.43
CA LEU A 189 3.17 1.60 21.13
C LEU A 189 1.93 2.39 20.75
N ARG A 190 2.03 3.72 20.71
CA ARG A 190 0.91 4.59 20.30
C ARG A 190 0.56 4.38 18.83
N SER A 191 1.56 4.36 17.95
CA SER A 191 1.36 4.15 16.50
C SER A 191 0.78 2.76 16.21
N CYS A 192 1.36 1.69 16.78
CA CYS A 192 0.83 0.34 16.63
C CYS A 192 -0.57 0.20 17.24
N GLY A 193 -0.82 0.82 18.41
CA GLY A 193 -2.14 0.81 19.06
C GLY A 193 -3.22 1.45 18.20
N GLN A 194 -2.88 2.55 17.52
CA GLN A 194 -3.72 3.19 16.52
C GLN A 194 -3.99 2.22 15.37
N GLN A 195 -2.96 1.77 14.66
CA GLN A 195 -3.10 0.84 13.53
C GLN A 195 -3.90 -0.42 13.90
N ALA A 196 -3.60 -1.06 15.02
CA ALA A 196 -4.30 -2.23 15.54
C ALA A 196 -5.80 -1.95 15.74
N ALA A 197 -6.18 -0.84 16.37
CA ALA A 197 -7.58 -0.49 16.57
C ALA A 197 -8.32 -0.29 15.23
N TYR A 198 -7.68 0.37 14.26
CA TYR A 198 -8.26 0.55 12.92
C TYR A 198 -8.47 -0.81 12.21
N LEU A 199 -7.45 -1.66 12.23
CA LEU A 199 -7.47 -2.96 11.57
C LEU A 199 -8.51 -3.91 12.20
N ILE A 200 -8.65 -3.92 13.52
CA ILE A 200 -9.71 -4.69 14.18
C ILE A 200 -11.09 -4.19 13.75
N ALA A 201 -11.31 -2.87 13.71
CA ALA A 201 -12.56 -2.30 13.23
C ALA A 201 -12.86 -2.73 11.79
N LEU A 202 -11.88 -2.64 10.89
CA LEU A 202 -12.01 -3.06 9.49
C LEU A 202 -12.35 -4.55 9.36
N MET A 203 -11.62 -5.41 10.07
CA MET A 203 -11.85 -6.86 10.04
C MET A 203 -13.23 -7.25 10.59
N HIS A 204 -13.71 -6.56 11.62
CA HIS A 204 -15.07 -6.75 12.11
C HIS A 204 -16.12 -6.41 11.04
N HIS A 205 -15.92 -5.38 10.21
CA HIS A 205 -16.81 -5.09 9.08
C HIS A 205 -16.76 -6.19 8.01
N GLN A 206 -15.56 -6.64 7.64
CA GLN A 206 -15.37 -7.71 6.66
C GLN A 206 -16.08 -9.03 7.05
N TRP A 207 -16.22 -9.28 8.35
CA TRP A 207 -16.93 -10.44 8.90
C TRP A 207 -18.38 -10.22 9.28
N GLY A 208 -18.90 -9.01 9.06
CA GLY A 208 -20.26 -8.66 9.44
C GLY A 208 -20.52 -8.57 10.94
N ARG A 209 -19.47 -8.39 11.75
CA ARG A 209 -19.54 -8.16 13.21
C ARG A 209 -19.55 -6.64 13.50
N TYR A 210 -20.47 -5.91 12.88
CA TYR A 210 -20.46 -4.44 12.85
C TYR A 210 -20.49 -3.79 14.24
N ASP A 211 -21.26 -4.35 15.18
CA ASP A 211 -21.35 -3.80 16.54
C ASP A 211 -20.05 -4.00 17.31
N ALA A 212 -19.31 -5.09 17.05
CA ALA A 212 -18.02 -5.34 17.67
C ALA A 212 -16.93 -4.36 17.17
N ALA A 213 -17.11 -3.71 16.03
CA ALA A 213 -16.21 -2.67 15.53
C ALA A 213 -16.34 -1.34 16.29
N VAL A 214 -17.52 -1.06 16.88
CA VAL A 214 -17.85 0.26 17.44
C VAL A 214 -16.88 0.71 18.55
N PRO A 215 -16.51 -0.12 19.53
CA PRO A 215 -15.58 0.31 20.59
C PRO A 215 -14.21 0.73 20.04
N TYR A 216 -13.76 0.11 18.93
CA TYR A 216 -12.49 0.45 18.28
C TYR A 216 -12.61 1.75 17.46
N LEU A 217 -13.74 1.98 16.79
CA LEU A 217 -14.00 3.24 16.10
C LEU A 217 -14.13 4.43 17.07
N GLN A 218 -14.68 4.22 18.26
CA GLN A 218 -14.82 5.24 19.30
C GLN A 218 -13.48 5.74 19.87
N LYS A 219 -12.37 5.03 19.59
CA LYS A 219 -11.03 5.53 19.89
C LYS A 219 -10.61 6.70 18.99
N TYR A 220 -11.35 6.96 17.90
CA TYR A 220 -11.09 8.00 16.92
C TYR A 220 -12.19 9.07 16.94
N PRO A 221 -11.97 10.27 16.36
CA PRO A 221 -13.04 11.26 16.17
C PRO A 221 -14.01 10.87 15.02
N VAL A 222 -14.16 9.58 14.73
CA VAL A 222 -15.03 9.06 13.67
C VAL A 222 -16.50 9.24 14.07
N LYS A 223 -17.28 9.85 13.17
CA LYS A 223 -18.73 10.02 13.33
C LYS A 223 -19.54 9.15 12.37
N TRP A 224 -18.92 8.71 11.28
CA TRP A 224 -19.57 7.98 10.20
C TRP A 224 -18.74 6.78 9.78
N ARG A 225 -19.42 5.71 9.40
CA ARG A 225 -18.81 4.53 8.77
C ARG A 225 -19.61 4.12 7.55
N ILE A 226 -18.99 3.41 6.62
CA ILE A 226 -19.72 2.72 5.56
C ILE A 226 -20.75 1.78 6.20
N GLY A 227 -22.00 1.89 5.76
CA GLY A 227 -23.13 1.19 6.36
C GLY A 227 -23.03 -0.34 6.21
N PRO A 228 -23.48 -1.12 7.22
CA PRO A 228 -23.53 -2.59 7.18
C PRO A 228 -24.21 -3.17 5.94
N ALA A 229 -25.18 -2.45 5.36
CA ALA A 229 -25.88 -2.89 4.15
C ALA A 229 -24.96 -2.94 2.92
N VAL A 230 -23.95 -2.07 2.85
CA VAL A 230 -22.93 -2.06 1.81
C VAL A 230 -22.03 -3.31 1.97
N TRP A 231 -21.49 -3.54 3.17
CA TRP A 231 -20.62 -4.69 3.47
C TRP A 231 -21.31 -6.05 3.23
N LYS A 232 -22.63 -6.14 3.51
CA LYS A 232 -23.42 -7.35 3.21
C LYS A 232 -23.44 -7.72 1.73
N CYS A 233 -23.15 -6.79 0.82
CA CYS A 233 -23.08 -7.05 -0.63
C CYS A 233 -21.74 -7.61 -1.10
N VAL A 234 -20.68 -7.51 -0.28
CA VAL A 234 -19.34 -8.03 -0.58
C VAL A 234 -19.39 -9.55 -0.71
N GLY A 235 -18.89 -10.09 -1.83
CA GLY A 235 -18.81 -11.52 -2.10
C GLY A 235 -20.16 -12.19 -2.41
N LYS A 236 -21.22 -11.41 -2.67
CA LYS A 236 -22.44 -11.97 -3.29
C LYS A 236 -22.12 -12.35 -4.73
N SER A 237 -22.68 -13.46 -5.20
CA SER A 237 -22.46 -13.93 -6.58
C SER A 237 -22.91 -12.86 -7.57
N SER A 238 -22.01 -12.51 -8.50
CA SER A 238 -22.34 -11.74 -9.69
C SER A 238 -22.82 -12.61 -10.85
N GLU A 239 -22.94 -13.93 -10.66
CA GLU A 239 -23.56 -14.79 -11.67
C GLU A 239 -25.08 -14.55 -11.68
N ALA A 240 -25.61 -14.21 -12.85
CA ALA A 240 -27.04 -14.13 -13.06
C ALA A 240 -27.67 -15.50 -12.74
N ASP A 241 -28.75 -15.53 -11.96
CA ASP A 241 -29.53 -16.74 -11.77
C ASP A 241 -30.04 -17.18 -13.17
N PRO A 242 -29.69 -18.38 -13.68
CA PRO A 242 -29.97 -18.76 -15.07
C PRO A 242 -31.45 -18.72 -15.47
N GLY A 243 -32.37 -18.61 -14.51
CA GLY A 243 -33.81 -18.48 -14.72
C GLY A 243 -34.39 -17.08 -14.49
N ALA A 244 -33.61 -16.11 -14.01
CA ALA A 244 -34.08 -14.74 -13.80
C ALA A 244 -33.73 -13.88 -15.01
N SER A 245 -34.73 -13.38 -15.73
CA SER A 245 -34.51 -12.28 -16.67
C SER A 245 -34.04 -11.07 -15.87
N LEU A 246 -32.75 -10.72 -15.97
CA LEU A 246 -32.25 -9.45 -15.48
C LEU A 246 -32.85 -8.36 -16.36
N GLU A 247 -33.99 -7.81 -15.95
CA GLU A 247 -34.45 -6.55 -16.52
C GLU A 247 -33.34 -5.52 -16.23
N VAL A 248 -32.73 -5.01 -17.31
CA VAL A 248 -31.75 -3.93 -17.19
C VAL A 248 -32.48 -2.72 -16.64
N ASP A 249 -32.23 -2.42 -15.36
CA ASP A 249 -32.71 -1.18 -14.76
C ASP A 249 -31.98 -0.01 -15.42
N GLN A 250 -32.59 0.55 -16.46
CA GLN A 250 -32.07 1.70 -17.19
C GLN A 250 -31.92 2.95 -16.31
N THR A 251 -32.51 2.95 -15.11
CA THR A 251 -32.38 4.04 -14.14
C THR A 251 -31.18 3.89 -13.21
N CYS A 252 -30.54 2.71 -13.18
CA CYS A 252 -29.35 2.48 -12.38
C CYS A 252 -28.14 3.18 -13.03
N PRO A 253 -27.50 4.16 -12.35
CA PRO A 253 -26.38 4.89 -12.93
C PRO A 253 -25.12 4.04 -13.04
N VAL A 254 -25.06 2.91 -12.32
CA VAL A 254 -23.92 1.98 -12.31
C VAL A 254 -24.29 0.73 -13.10
N ARG A 255 -23.48 0.40 -14.11
CA ARG A 255 -23.75 -0.74 -15.01
C ARG A 255 -22.54 -1.64 -15.09
N LEU A 256 -22.75 -2.94 -14.92
CA LEU A 256 -21.74 -3.98 -15.10
C LEU A 256 -22.19 -4.89 -16.25
N VAL A 257 -21.31 -5.10 -17.22
CA VAL A 257 -21.59 -5.98 -18.38
C VAL A 257 -20.42 -6.92 -18.62
N LYS A 258 -20.68 -8.13 -19.13
CA LYS A 258 -19.67 -9.06 -19.63
C LYS A 258 -19.73 -9.15 -21.14
N GLY A 259 -18.57 -9.34 -21.78
CA GLY A 259 -18.45 -9.38 -23.24
C GLY A 259 -18.47 -7.98 -23.87
N ALA A 260 -18.01 -6.96 -23.14
CA ALA A 260 -17.86 -5.61 -23.67
C ALA A 260 -16.60 -5.46 -24.56
N LEU A 261 -15.64 -6.36 -24.40
CA LEU A 261 -14.43 -6.47 -25.21
C LEU A 261 -14.44 -7.79 -25.97
N ASN A 262 -13.86 -7.76 -27.16
CA ASN A 262 -13.56 -8.94 -27.94
C ASN A 262 -12.60 -9.88 -27.17
N ASP A 263 -12.83 -11.19 -27.25
CA ASP A 263 -12.05 -12.19 -26.51
C ASP A 263 -10.56 -12.17 -26.87
N GLU A 264 -10.20 -11.91 -28.14
CA GLU A 264 -8.79 -11.78 -28.57
C GLU A 264 -8.14 -10.55 -27.93
N LEU A 265 -8.87 -9.43 -27.88
CA LEU A 265 -8.39 -8.19 -27.28
C LEU A 265 -8.27 -8.30 -25.75
N LEU A 266 -9.24 -8.94 -25.10
CA LEU A 266 -9.18 -9.25 -23.67
C LEU A 266 -7.97 -10.14 -23.35
N ALA A 267 -7.75 -11.20 -24.12
CA ALA A 267 -6.61 -12.09 -23.94
C ALA A 267 -5.26 -11.36 -24.16
N ALA A 268 -5.19 -10.47 -25.16
CA ALA A 268 -4.01 -9.65 -25.39
C ALA A 268 -3.71 -8.70 -24.23
N LEU A 269 -4.73 -8.03 -23.67
CA LEU A 269 -4.58 -7.18 -22.49
C LEU A 269 -4.14 -7.99 -21.25
N GLN A 270 -4.73 -9.16 -21.02
CA GLN A 270 -4.33 -10.06 -19.93
C GLN A 270 -2.87 -10.50 -20.06
N HIS A 271 -2.41 -10.75 -21.28
CA HIS A 271 -1.02 -11.09 -21.54
C HIS A 271 -0.09 -9.89 -21.34
N ALA A 272 -0.43 -8.72 -21.90
CA ALA A 272 0.38 -7.50 -21.84
C ALA A 272 0.59 -7.01 -20.39
N PHE A 273 -0.40 -7.19 -19.52
CA PHE A 273 -0.35 -6.79 -18.11
C PHE A 273 -0.18 -7.96 -17.13
N ARG A 274 0.31 -9.11 -17.59
CA ARG A 274 0.66 -10.23 -16.68
C ARG A 274 1.66 -9.76 -15.60
N PRO A 275 1.72 -10.41 -14.42
CA PRO A 275 2.64 -10.01 -13.35
C PRO A 275 4.11 -9.89 -13.78
N SER A 276 4.55 -10.70 -14.73
CA SER A 276 5.90 -10.69 -15.30
C SER A 276 6.10 -9.74 -16.49
N SER A 277 5.20 -8.78 -16.69
CA SER A 277 5.33 -7.77 -17.75
C SER A 277 6.38 -6.73 -17.40
N THR A 278 7.20 -6.33 -18.38
CA THR A 278 8.15 -5.21 -18.24
C THR A 278 7.46 -3.87 -18.00
N PHE A 279 6.14 -3.79 -18.21
CA PHE A 279 5.33 -2.62 -17.89
C PHE A 279 5.47 -2.18 -16.44
N TRP A 280 5.47 -3.12 -15.48
CA TRP A 280 5.46 -2.78 -14.06
C TRP A 280 6.76 -2.11 -13.63
N ASP A 281 7.90 -2.71 -13.96
CA ASP A 281 9.22 -2.16 -13.65
C ASP A 281 9.49 -0.90 -14.47
N GLY A 282 9.15 -0.92 -15.76
CA GLY A 282 9.39 0.18 -16.69
C GLY A 282 8.52 1.42 -16.46
N THR A 283 7.49 1.33 -15.62
CA THR A 283 6.70 2.48 -15.14
C THR A 283 6.98 2.82 -13.68
N ASN A 284 7.90 2.11 -13.03
CA ASN A 284 8.14 2.18 -11.59
C ASN A 284 6.83 2.03 -10.79
N TYR A 285 5.99 1.06 -11.14
CA TYR A 285 4.63 0.96 -10.62
C TYR A 285 4.53 0.76 -9.10
N CYS A 286 5.49 0.07 -8.49
CA CYS A 286 5.47 -0.23 -7.05
C CYS A 286 5.86 0.98 -6.20
N ASP A 287 6.87 1.74 -6.66
CA ASP A 287 7.53 2.79 -5.85
C ASP A 287 7.30 4.20 -6.41
N GLY A 288 6.67 4.31 -7.58
CA GLY A 288 6.45 5.56 -8.30
C GLY A 288 5.18 6.29 -7.88
N ALA A 289 5.15 7.59 -8.21
CA ALA A 289 3.95 8.42 -8.10
C ALA A 289 2.85 7.95 -9.06
N TYR A 290 1.61 8.40 -8.81
CA TYR A 290 0.49 8.13 -9.70
C TYR A 290 0.76 8.61 -11.12
N PHE A 291 0.46 7.76 -12.10
CA PHE A 291 0.54 8.06 -13.51
C PHE A 291 -0.65 7.49 -14.27
N SER A 292 -0.99 8.16 -15.37
CA SER A 292 -2.02 7.72 -16.30
C SER A 292 -1.69 8.22 -17.69
N PHE A 293 -2.31 7.62 -18.71
CA PHE A 293 -2.07 7.98 -20.11
C PHE A 293 -3.33 8.54 -20.74
N TRP A 294 -3.13 9.54 -21.60
CA TRP A 294 -4.23 10.14 -22.37
C TRP A 294 -4.31 9.58 -23.78
N TYR A 295 -5.54 9.32 -24.22
CA TYR A 295 -5.89 8.95 -25.58
C TYR A 295 -6.94 9.91 -26.15
N GLU A 296 -6.64 10.52 -27.29
CA GLU A 296 -7.60 11.30 -28.08
C GLU A 296 -8.44 10.36 -28.94
N ILE A 297 -9.76 10.30 -28.72
CA ILE A 297 -10.61 9.25 -29.32
C ILE A 297 -10.72 9.34 -30.84
N ASP A 298 -10.47 10.51 -31.44
CA ASP A 298 -10.51 10.69 -32.90
C ASP A 298 -9.24 10.17 -33.58
N ARG A 299 -8.19 9.84 -32.81
CA ARG A 299 -6.96 9.27 -33.35
C ARG A 299 -7.08 7.77 -33.54
N LYS A 300 -6.42 7.26 -34.57
CA LYS A 300 -6.25 5.81 -34.74
C LYS A 300 -5.52 5.24 -33.51
N PRO A 301 -5.99 4.12 -32.92
CA PRO A 301 -5.27 3.43 -31.86
C PRO A 301 -3.83 3.09 -32.26
N SER A 302 -2.92 3.33 -31.33
CA SER A 302 -1.49 3.08 -31.42
C SER A 302 -1.00 2.00 -30.45
N ASN A 303 -1.85 1.55 -29.53
CA ASN A 303 -1.59 0.46 -28.60
C ASN A 303 -2.87 -0.36 -28.29
N LEU A 304 -2.74 -1.47 -27.57
CA LEU A 304 -3.85 -2.36 -27.18
C LEU A 304 -4.92 -1.66 -26.35
N VAL A 305 -4.53 -0.78 -25.43
CA VAL A 305 -5.48 -0.11 -24.53
C VAL A 305 -6.33 0.88 -25.32
N GLU A 306 -5.74 1.61 -26.26
CA GLU A 306 -6.48 2.50 -27.16
C GLU A 306 -7.46 1.72 -28.06
N GLN A 307 -7.10 0.52 -28.52
CA GLN A 307 -8.03 -0.35 -29.24
C GLN A 307 -9.20 -0.78 -28.35
N ALA A 308 -8.91 -1.12 -27.09
CA ALA A 308 -9.94 -1.49 -26.12
C ALA A 308 -10.87 -0.32 -25.84
N ILE A 309 -10.33 0.88 -25.65
CA ILE A 309 -11.11 2.11 -25.45
C ILE A 309 -12.07 2.34 -26.62
N GLN A 310 -11.63 2.17 -27.87
CA GLN A 310 -12.49 2.30 -29.05
C GLN A 310 -13.67 1.33 -29.04
N GLU A 311 -13.46 0.08 -28.62
CA GLU A 311 -14.55 -0.90 -28.48
C GLU A 311 -15.50 -0.52 -27.33
N LEU A 312 -14.94 -0.03 -26.21
CA LEU A 312 -15.70 0.33 -25.02
C LEU A 312 -16.62 1.55 -25.21
N LEU A 313 -16.27 2.50 -26.08
CA LEU A 313 -17.07 3.70 -26.38
C LEU A 313 -18.52 3.36 -26.74
N SER A 314 -18.73 2.26 -27.47
CA SER A 314 -20.07 1.82 -27.91
C SER A 314 -21.02 1.51 -26.75
N HIS A 315 -20.50 1.19 -25.56
CA HIS A 315 -21.29 0.85 -24.37
C HIS A 315 -21.66 2.07 -23.50
N LEU A 316 -21.06 3.23 -23.76
CA LEU A 316 -21.26 4.42 -22.94
C LEU A 316 -22.61 5.09 -23.22
N GLY A 317 -23.12 4.97 -24.45
CA GLY A 317 -24.32 5.70 -24.88
C GLY A 317 -24.09 7.21 -24.94
N ARG A 318 -22.84 7.63 -25.25
CA ARG A 318 -22.41 9.03 -25.36
C ARG A 318 -21.60 9.23 -26.64
N ASP A 319 -21.86 10.33 -27.32
CA ASP A 319 -21.17 10.77 -28.54
C ASP A 319 -20.32 12.03 -28.32
N ASP A 320 -20.35 12.60 -27.12
CA ASP A 320 -19.66 13.84 -26.74
C ASP A 320 -18.33 13.60 -26.02
N ILE A 321 -17.89 12.35 -25.92
CA ILE A 321 -16.55 12.00 -25.43
C ILE A 321 -15.53 12.53 -26.44
N VAL A 322 -14.42 13.09 -25.96
CA VAL A 322 -13.33 13.62 -26.81
C VAL A 322 -11.98 12.99 -26.47
N GLY A 323 -11.87 12.38 -25.29
CA GLY A 323 -10.66 11.71 -24.86
C GLY A 323 -10.92 10.73 -23.73
N ALA A 324 -9.94 9.87 -23.50
CA ALA A 324 -9.93 8.89 -22.44
C ALA A 324 -8.59 8.93 -21.72
N GLU A 325 -8.65 9.00 -20.41
CA GLU A 325 -7.51 8.77 -19.53
C GLU A 325 -7.54 7.31 -19.08
N TRP A 326 -6.39 6.62 -19.06
CA TRP A 326 -6.32 5.23 -18.63
C TRP A 326 -5.08 4.91 -17.81
N TRP A 327 -5.23 3.95 -16.91
CA TRP A 327 -4.15 3.39 -16.10
C TRP A 327 -4.49 1.94 -15.73
N VAL A 328 -3.51 1.19 -15.25
CA VAL A 328 -3.68 -0.23 -14.92
C VAL A 328 -3.20 -0.50 -13.51
N HIS A 329 -3.96 -1.31 -12.78
CA HIS A 329 -3.56 -1.80 -11.47
C HIS A 329 -3.33 -3.31 -11.47
N SER A 330 -2.24 -3.68 -10.82
CA SER A 330 -1.95 -5.04 -10.38
C SER A 330 -2.11 -5.10 -8.86
N ARG A 331 -2.78 -6.14 -8.36
CA ARG A 331 -2.90 -6.43 -6.93
C ARG A 331 -2.70 -7.94 -6.70
N PRO A 332 -1.67 -8.35 -5.95
CA PRO A 332 -1.50 -9.74 -5.53
C PRO A 332 -2.73 -10.24 -4.76
N SER A 333 -3.07 -11.52 -4.93
CA SER A 333 -4.14 -12.12 -4.14
C SER A 333 -3.79 -12.18 -2.66
N GLY A 334 -4.75 -11.88 -1.78
CA GLY A 334 -4.53 -11.88 -0.32
C GLY A 334 -4.06 -10.54 0.26
N ARG A 335 -3.41 -9.68 -0.53
CA ARG A 335 -3.00 -8.32 -0.14
C ARG A 335 -4.07 -7.28 -0.53
N ASN A 336 -5.21 -7.26 0.16
CA ASN A 336 -6.33 -6.37 -0.23
C ASN A 336 -7.01 -5.70 0.97
N LEU A 337 -6.49 -4.53 1.37
CA LEU A 337 -7.16 -3.59 2.27
C LEU A 337 -8.27 -2.78 1.59
N GLY A 338 -8.53 -3.04 0.30
CA GLY A 338 -9.37 -2.22 -0.54
C GLY A 338 -8.56 -1.19 -1.31
N HIS A 339 -9.26 -0.15 -1.74
CA HIS A 339 -8.70 1.05 -2.31
C HIS A 339 -9.51 2.23 -1.80
N GLN A 340 -8.79 3.29 -1.46
CA GLN A 340 -9.28 4.47 -0.80
C GLN A 340 -10.50 5.05 -1.52
N LEU A 341 -11.49 5.53 -0.76
CA LEU A 341 -12.58 6.28 -1.37
C LEU A 341 -12.05 7.61 -1.93
N HIS A 342 -12.32 7.89 -3.19
CA HIS A 342 -11.87 9.10 -3.87
C HIS A 342 -12.86 9.54 -4.96
N PHE A 343 -12.55 10.68 -5.58
CA PHE A 343 -13.15 11.14 -6.82
C PHE A 343 -12.08 11.10 -7.90
N ASP A 344 -12.43 10.67 -9.11
CA ASP A 344 -11.55 10.87 -10.26
C ASP A 344 -11.54 12.36 -10.60
N THR A 345 -10.37 12.96 -10.65
CA THR A 345 -10.20 14.39 -10.89
C THR A 345 -9.06 14.68 -11.84
N GLU A 346 -9.10 15.82 -12.53
CA GLU A 346 -7.91 16.35 -13.18
C GLU A 346 -7.04 17.07 -12.15
N GLU A 347 -5.89 16.48 -11.84
CA GLU A 347 -4.98 16.92 -10.78
C GLU A 347 -4.43 18.33 -11.04
N ASN A 348 -4.08 18.65 -12.30
CA ASN A 348 -3.55 19.98 -12.65
C ASN A 348 -4.59 21.11 -12.54
N SER A 349 -5.87 20.78 -12.29
CA SER A 349 -6.94 21.77 -12.09
C SER A 349 -7.22 22.09 -10.61
N LEU A 350 -6.64 21.31 -9.69
CA LEU A 350 -6.80 21.47 -8.24
C LEU A 350 -5.82 22.53 -7.71
N GLY A 351 -6.24 23.35 -6.74
CA GLY A 351 -5.34 24.31 -6.07
C GLY A 351 -5.26 25.76 -6.61
N GLY A 352 -6.05 26.13 -7.63
CA GLY A 352 -6.10 27.51 -8.16
C GLY A 352 -7.20 28.41 -7.56
N GLU A 353 -7.04 29.75 -7.63
CA GLU A 353 -8.00 30.75 -7.08
C GLU A 353 -9.45 30.67 -7.64
N ASN A 354 -9.65 30.00 -8.79
CA ASN A 354 -10.95 29.76 -9.43
C ASN A 354 -11.21 28.26 -9.63
N GLU A 355 -11.01 27.47 -8.57
CA GLU A 355 -11.04 26.00 -8.54
C GLU A 355 -12.33 25.43 -9.16
N THR A 356 -12.23 24.99 -10.41
CA THR A 356 -13.26 24.19 -11.06
C THR A 356 -12.79 22.75 -11.03
N ILE A 357 -13.40 21.94 -10.17
CA ILE A 357 -13.06 20.51 -10.09
C ILE A 357 -13.55 19.84 -11.37
N LEU A 358 -12.62 19.37 -12.19
CA LEU A 358 -12.92 18.60 -13.38
C LEU A 358 -12.82 17.11 -13.05
N HIS A 359 -13.75 16.33 -13.59
CA HIS A 359 -13.84 14.89 -13.43
C HIS A 359 -14.29 14.28 -14.77
N PRO A 360 -14.04 12.99 -15.03
CA PRO A 360 -14.53 12.32 -16.23
C PRO A 360 -16.07 12.33 -16.27
N ALA A 361 -16.65 12.28 -17.47
CA ALA A 361 -18.09 12.12 -17.63
C ALA A 361 -18.54 10.71 -17.22
N VAL A 362 -17.71 9.71 -17.52
CA VAL A 362 -17.90 8.31 -17.11
C VAL A 362 -16.58 7.79 -16.58
N SER A 363 -16.61 7.24 -15.37
CA SER A 363 -15.51 6.43 -14.82
C SER A 363 -15.81 4.95 -15.03
N SER A 364 -14.76 4.16 -15.19
CA SER A 364 -14.93 2.75 -15.52
C SER A 364 -13.81 1.85 -15.03
N VAL A 365 -14.15 0.56 -14.90
CA VAL A 365 -13.21 -0.51 -14.53
C VAL A 365 -13.45 -1.70 -15.45
N VAL A 366 -12.42 -2.14 -16.15
CA VAL A 366 -12.37 -3.45 -16.82
C VAL A 366 -11.65 -4.43 -15.91
N TYR A 367 -12.35 -5.46 -15.45
CA TYR A 367 -11.78 -6.51 -14.63
C TYR A 367 -11.11 -7.56 -15.54
N LEU A 368 -9.80 -7.45 -15.75
CA LEU A 368 -9.09 -8.34 -16.67
C LEU A 368 -8.94 -9.74 -16.08
N THR A 369 -8.50 -9.85 -14.82
CA THR A 369 -8.29 -11.13 -14.12
C THR A 369 -8.54 -11.00 -12.61
N GLY A 370 -8.62 -12.14 -11.92
CA GLY A 370 -8.52 -12.23 -10.46
C GLY A 370 -9.83 -12.00 -9.72
N ALA A 371 -10.99 -12.01 -10.39
CA ALA A 371 -12.28 -11.94 -9.73
C ALA A 371 -12.50 -13.08 -8.71
N ALA A 372 -12.03 -14.28 -9.03
CA ALA A 372 -12.22 -15.47 -8.19
C ALA A 372 -11.32 -15.52 -6.94
N THR A 373 -10.37 -14.61 -6.77
CA THR A 373 -9.35 -14.70 -5.71
C THR A 373 -9.75 -14.02 -4.39
N GLY A 374 -11.04 -13.74 -4.21
CA GLY A 374 -11.53 -12.97 -3.06
C GLY A 374 -11.27 -11.47 -3.21
N ALA A 375 -11.11 -10.99 -4.45
CA ALA A 375 -10.96 -9.58 -4.75
C ALA A 375 -12.12 -8.74 -4.19
N GLY A 376 -11.75 -7.59 -3.64
CA GLY A 376 -12.66 -6.56 -3.16
C GLY A 376 -13.60 -6.02 -4.25
N PRO A 377 -14.90 -5.77 -3.95
CA PRO A 377 -15.81 -5.15 -4.88
C PRO A 377 -15.58 -3.64 -5.00
N THR A 378 -15.84 -3.10 -6.19
CA THR A 378 -15.94 -1.65 -6.39
C THR A 378 -17.24 -1.16 -5.75
N VAL A 379 -17.15 -0.11 -4.93
CA VAL A 379 -18.29 0.58 -4.33
C VAL A 379 -18.39 1.98 -4.90
N VAL A 380 -19.60 2.37 -5.32
CA VAL A 380 -19.90 3.70 -5.84
C VAL A 380 -21.03 4.30 -5.02
N PHE A 381 -20.81 5.47 -4.44
CA PHE A 381 -21.81 6.23 -3.70
C PHE A 381 -22.50 7.23 -4.62
N ASP A 382 -23.74 7.59 -4.32
CA ASP A 382 -24.43 8.69 -5.02
C ASP A 382 -23.95 10.09 -4.59
N GLN A 383 -23.01 10.16 -3.64
CA GLN A 383 -22.35 11.39 -3.22
C GLN A 383 -21.56 11.99 -4.37
N ARG A 384 -21.81 13.28 -4.66
CA ARG A 384 -21.13 14.01 -5.72
C ARG A 384 -19.88 14.74 -5.23
N VAL A 385 -19.00 15.10 -6.16
CA VAL A 385 -17.77 15.87 -5.87
C VAL A 385 -18.03 17.24 -5.22
N GLN A 386 -19.20 17.83 -5.43
CA GLN A 386 -19.65 19.08 -4.80
C GLN A 386 -20.37 18.88 -3.45
N ASP A 387 -20.73 17.64 -3.11
CA ASP A 387 -21.55 17.37 -1.93
C ASP A 387 -20.69 17.35 -0.65
N VAL A 388 -21.08 18.17 0.32
CA VAL A 388 -20.47 18.20 1.67
C VAL A 388 -21.21 17.31 2.68
N THR A 389 -22.23 16.59 2.22
CA THR A 389 -23.04 15.66 3.02
C THR A 389 -22.88 14.23 2.53
N PRO A 390 -23.06 13.22 3.39
CA PRO A 390 -23.00 11.82 2.96
C PRO A 390 -24.00 11.49 1.86
N GLY A 391 -23.58 10.65 0.92
CA GLY A 391 -24.48 10.02 -0.04
C GLY A 391 -25.56 9.17 0.66
N LYS A 392 -26.72 9.03 0.02
CA LYS A 392 -27.83 8.23 0.56
C LYS A 392 -27.84 6.82 -0.01
N ARG A 393 -27.21 6.60 -1.17
CA ARG A 393 -27.23 5.32 -1.89
C ARG A 393 -25.80 4.88 -2.18
N ALA A 394 -25.64 3.57 -2.24
CA ALA A 394 -24.40 2.94 -2.67
C ALA A 394 -24.73 1.79 -3.62
N PHE A 395 -23.81 1.53 -4.54
CA PHE A 395 -23.86 0.47 -5.53
C PHE A 395 -22.59 -0.36 -5.37
N VAL A 396 -22.74 -1.67 -5.22
CA VAL A 396 -21.61 -2.59 -5.00
C VAL A 396 -21.52 -3.54 -6.18
N SER A 397 -20.39 -3.50 -6.88
CA SER A 397 -20.07 -4.33 -8.03
C SER A 397 -18.97 -5.31 -7.66
N ASN A 398 -19.31 -6.60 -7.53
CA ASN A 398 -18.30 -7.64 -7.33
C ASN A 398 -17.58 -7.91 -8.67
N PRO A 399 -16.24 -8.04 -8.66
CA PRO A 399 -15.46 -8.24 -9.87
C PRO A 399 -15.87 -9.53 -10.58
N VAL A 400 -15.86 -9.51 -11.91
CA VAL A 400 -16.03 -10.68 -12.78
C VAL A 400 -15.03 -10.58 -13.92
N ASP A 401 -14.23 -11.61 -14.18
CA ASP A 401 -13.22 -11.56 -15.24
C ASP A 401 -13.86 -11.30 -16.61
N GLY A 402 -13.24 -10.38 -17.36
CA GLY A 402 -13.73 -9.89 -18.66
C GLY A 402 -14.97 -8.99 -18.60
N SER A 403 -15.31 -8.46 -17.41
CA SER A 403 -16.44 -7.53 -17.27
C SER A 403 -16.01 -6.06 -17.25
N PHE A 404 -16.93 -5.20 -17.69
CA PHE A 404 -16.78 -3.75 -17.79
C PHE A 404 -17.82 -3.06 -16.92
N LEU A 405 -17.34 -2.34 -15.91
CA LEU A 405 -18.13 -1.51 -15.00
C LEU A 405 -18.09 -0.06 -15.47
N THR A 406 -19.24 0.61 -15.52
CA THR A 406 -19.34 2.06 -15.78
C THR A 406 -20.19 2.75 -14.72
N PHE A 407 -19.83 3.97 -14.37
CA PHE A 407 -20.59 4.84 -13.47
C PHE A 407 -20.30 6.33 -13.76
N PRO A 408 -21.16 7.27 -13.33
CA PRO A 408 -20.90 8.70 -13.53
C PRO A 408 -19.60 9.12 -12.82
N GLY A 409 -18.71 9.83 -13.51
CA GLY A 409 -17.39 10.15 -12.95
C GLY A 409 -17.40 11.20 -11.84
N ASP A 410 -18.54 11.86 -11.59
CA ASP A 410 -18.72 12.80 -10.48
C ASP A 410 -19.02 12.12 -9.14
N ARG A 411 -18.79 10.81 -9.01
CA ARG A 411 -19.23 9.99 -7.86
C ARG A 411 -18.07 9.57 -6.97
N LEU A 412 -18.30 9.62 -5.66
CA LEU A 412 -17.38 9.06 -4.68
C LEU A 412 -17.36 7.53 -4.84
N HIS A 413 -16.17 6.96 -4.98
CA HIS A 413 -16.04 5.52 -5.20
C HIS A 413 -14.70 4.99 -4.67
N GLY A 414 -14.58 3.67 -4.59
CA GLY A 414 -13.34 2.99 -4.20
C GLY A 414 -13.53 1.48 -4.21
N VAL A 415 -12.66 0.75 -3.55
CA VAL A 415 -12.73 -0.72 -3.49
C VAL A 415 -12.81 -1.15 -2.03
N LEU A 416 -13.84 -1.91 -1.66
CA LEU A 416 -13.91 -2.50 -0.32
C LEU A 416 -12.96 -3.70 -0.24
N PRO A 417 -12.33 -3.98 0.90
CA PRO A 417 -11.56 -5.20 1.06
C PRO A 417 -12.47 -6.43 0.89
N GLY A 418 -11.90 -7.49 0.30
CA GLY A 418 -12.58 -8.76 0.13
C GLY A 418 -12.96 -9.42 1.45
N ARG A 419 -13.75 -10.49 1.41
CA ARG A 419 -13.97 -11.31 2.61
C ARG A 419 -12.70 -12.10 2.92
N PRO A 420 -12.23 -12.10 4.18
CA PRO A 420 -11.11 -12.94 4.59
C PRO A 420 -11.41 -14.41 4.27
N PRO A 421 -10.41 -15.20 3.88
CA PRO A 421 -10.58 -16.62 3.68
C PRO A 421 -11.12 -17.28 4.96
N LYS A 422 -12.03 -18.24 4.81
CA LYS A 422 -12.57 -18.97 5.99
C LYS A 422 -11.45 -19.81 6.62
N PRO A 423 -11.31 -19.81 7.96
CA PRO A 423 -10.35 -20.67 8.63
C PRO A 423 -10.61 -22.16 8.30
N GLY A 424 -9.56 -22.88 7.90
CA GLY A 424 -9.59 -24.34 7.69
C GLY A 424 -9.78 -24.86 6.25
N LYS A 425 -9.85 -23.98 5.23
CA LYS A 425 -9.92 -24.41 3.80
C LYS A 425 -8.64 -24.22 2.99
N ARG A 426 -7.50 -23.93 3.62
CA ARG A 426 -6.21 -24.06 2.93
C ARG A 426 -5.81 -25.54 2.93
N THR A 427 -5.71 -26.12 1.75
CA THR A 427 -5.02 -27.40 1.57
C THR A 427 -3.59 -27.24 2.06
N ARG A 428 -3.09 -28.18 2.88
CA ARG A 428 -1.70 -28.25 3.38
C ARG A 428 -0.60 -28.03 2.32
N GLN A 429 -0.94 -28.13 1.04
CA GLN A 429 -0.04 -27.82 -0.09
C GLN A 429 0.26 -26.32 -0.26
N ALA A 430 -0.52 -25.41 0.32
CA ALA A 430 -0.27 -23.97 0.23
C ALA A 430 0.75 -23.45 1.25
N GLU A 431 1.09 -24.23 2.28
CA GLU A 431 2.01 -23.83 3.37
C GLU A 431 3.44 -24.35 3.18
N THR A 432 3.71 -25.17 2.15
CA THR A 432 4.97 -25.95 2.06
C THR A 432 5.76 -25.77 0.76
N LYS A 433 5.36 -24.86 -0.13
CA LYS A 433 6.17 -24.51 -1.30
C LYS A 433 6.34 -23.01 -1.35
N LEU A 434 7.60 -22.55 -1.37
CA LEU A 434 7.95 -21.24 -1.93
C LEU A 434 7.15 -21.09 -3.21
N ARG A 435 6.19 -20.18 -3.19
CA ARG A 435 5.53 -19.76 -4.42
C ARG A 435 6.43 -18.69 -4.97
N ASP A 436 6.93 -18.92 -6.17
CA ASP A 436 7.53 -17.88 -6.97
C ASP A 436 6.57 -16.66 -6.95
N PRO A 437 6.99 -15.48 -6.47
CA PRO A 437 6.14 -14.29 -6.38
C PRO A 437 5.49 -13.95 -7.73
N THR A 438 6.17 -14.27 -8.83
CA THR A 438 5.67 -14.07 -10.21
C THR A 438 4.56 -15.05 -10.61
N SER A 439 4.31 -16.08 -9.79
CA SER A 439 3.30 -17.12 -10.00
C SER A 439 2.03 -16.93 -9.15
N GLU A 440 2.00 -15.94 -8.25
CA GLU A 440 0.78 -15.66 -7.51
C GLU A 440 -0.31 -15.11 -8.46
N PRO A 441 -1.58 -15.51 -8.29
CA PRO A 441 -2.64 -14.96 -9.12
C PRO A 441 -2.84 -13.48 -8.74
N HIS A 442 -2.76 -12.59 -9.72
CA HIS A 442 -3.03 -11.16 -9.53
C HIS A 442 -4.43 -10.80 -10.02
N ARG A 443 -5.04 -9.83 -9.33
CA ARG A 443 -6.14 -9.07 -9.88
C ARG A 443 -5.56 -7.97 -10.75
N LEU A 444 -5.89 -8.03 -12.03
CA LEU A 444 -5.55 -7.02 -13.02
C LEU A 444 -6.80 -6.22 -13.37
N THR A 445 -6.70 -4.90 -13.30
CA THR A 445 -7.78 -4.00 -13.70
C THR A 445 -7.25 -2.89 -14.59
N LEU A 446 -7.91 -2.67 -15.72
CA LEU A 446 -7.74 -1.48 -16.54
C LEU A 446 -8.80 -0.46 -16.12
N LEU A 447 -8.39 0.74 -15.77
CA LEU A 447 -9.26 1.84 -15.41
C LEU A 447 -9.26 2.85 -16.55
N VAL A 448 -10.44 3.38 -16.88
CA VAL A 448 -10.60 4.38 -17.94
C VAL A 448 -11.57 5.46 -17.48
N GLY A 449 -11.10 6.70 -17.45
CA GLY A 449 -11.92 7.90 -17.33
C GLY A 449 -12.25 8.45 -18.72
N PHE A 450 -13.53 8.53 -19.08
CA PHE A 450 -13.98 9.08 -20.36
C PHE A 450 -14.39 10.54 -20.21
N TRP A 451 -13.74 11.42 -20.96
CA TRP A 451 -13.83 12.86 -20.79
C TRP A 451 -14.54 13.52 -21.97
N THR A 452 -15.36 14.53 -21.68
CA THR A 452 -16.02 15.39 -22.68
C THR A 452 -15.22 16.66 -22.98
N ARG A 453 -14.00 16.75 -22.42
CA ARG A 453 -13.08 17.89 -22.54
C ARG A 453 -11.66 17.37 -22.63
N GLU A 454 -10.79 18.06 -23.35
CA GLU A 454 -9.39 17.70 -23.51
C GLU A 454 -8.56 18.11 -22.28
N VAL A 455 -8.61 17.31 -21.22
CA VAL A 455 -7.94 17.67 -19.96
C VAL A 455 -6.42 17.55 -20.04
N GLN A 456 -5.86 16.70 -20.91
CA GLN A 456 -4.41 16.63 -21.15
C GLN A 456 -3.76 18.00 -21.44
N LYS A 457 -4.50 18.96 -22.02
CA LYS A 457 -3.99 20.31 -22.35
C LYS A 457 -3.94 21.26 -21.14
N ILE A 458 -4.37 20.82 -19.96
CA ILE A 458 -4.36 21.59 -18.72
C ILE A 458 -3.02 21.41 -18.01
N GLY A 459 -2.26 22.48 -17.85
CA GLY A 459 -0.95 22.44 -17.19
C GLY A 459 0.15 21.76 -18.02
N LYS A 460 1.35 21.66 -17.44
CA LYS A 460 2.45 20.87 -18.02
C LYS A 460 2.29 19.41 -17.61
N ARG A 461 2.69 18.48 -18.49
CA ARG A 461 2.61 17.04 -18.24
C ARG A 461 4.02 16.45 -18.13
N ARG A 462 4.28 15.74 -17.04
CA ARG A 462 5.48 14.91 -16.87
C ARG A 462 5.35 13.64 -17.74
N ARG A 463 6.47 12.98 -18.06
CA ARG A 463 6.47 11.78 -18.92
C ARG A 463 5.73 10.60 -18.31
N LEU A 464 5.84 10.43 -16.99
CA LEU A 464 5.10 9.47 -16.18
C LEU A 464 4.43 10.26 -15.07
N GLY A 465 3.28 10.83 -15.41
CA GLY A 465 2.44 11.59 -14.50
C GLY A 465 0.99 11.55 -14.98
N PRO A 466 0.08 12.28 -14.32
CA PRO A 466 -1.33 12.25 -14.69
C PRO A 466 -1.57 12.77 -16.11
N CYS A 467 -2.40 12.05 -16.87
CA CYS A 467 -2.76 12.35 -18.26
C CYS A 467 -1.55 12.51 -19.22
N ALA A 468 -0.44 11.81 -18.95
CA ALA A 468 0.74 11.88 -19.78
C ALA A 468 0.49 11.32 -21.19
N PRO A 469 1.23 11.77 -22.23
CA PRO A 469 1.23 11.09 -23.52
C PRO A 469 1.80 9.67 -23.38
N PHE A 470 1.21 8.70 -24.09
CA PHE A 470 1.76 7.34 -24.13
C PHE A 470 3.18 7.34 -24.73
N PRO A 471 4.19 6.74 -24.04
CA PRO A 471 5.57 6.76 -24.50
C PRO A 471 5.78 5.84 -25.71
N ARG A 472 6.79 6.17 -26.53
CA ARG A 472 7.24 5.29 -27.61
C ARG A 472 8.34 4.37 -27.12
N ALA A 473 8.35 3.14 -27.62
CA ALA A 473 9.44 2.22 -27.38
C ALA A 473 10.79 2.81 -27.84
N SER A 474 11.82 2.68 -27.00
CA SER A 474 13.16 3.19 -27.24
C SER A 474 14.19 2.27 -26.55
N ARG A 475 15.49 2.53 -26.72
CA ARG A 475 16.55 1.71 -26.08
C ARG A 475 16.50 1.70 -24.55
N GLY A 476 15.88 2.71 -23.92
CA GLY A 476 15.74 2.81 -22.46
C GLY A 476 14.32 2.58 -21.94
N VAL A 477 13.35 2.31 -22.82
CA VAL A 477 11.94 2.11 -22.46
C VAL A 477 11.35 1.12 -23.47
N ASP A 478 11.32 -0.16 -23.13
CA ASP A 478 10.93 -1.26 -24.04
C ASP A 478 9.49 -1.74 -23.84
N TRP A 479 8.95 -1.63 -22.62
CA TRP A 479 7.59 -2.04 -22.29
C TRP A 479 6.47 -1.55 -23.21
N PRO A 480 6.52 -0.36 -23.88
CA PRO A 480 5.46 0.02 -24.81
C PRO A 480 5.29 -0.97 -25.96
N SER A 481 6.33 -1.76 -26.27
CA SER A 481 6.26 -2.83 -27.28
C SER A 481 5.43 -4.05 -26.84
N GLU A 482 5.26 -4.28 -25.53
CA GLU A 482 4.38 -5.36 -25.03
C GLU A 482 2.89 -5.02 -25.17
N ILE A 483 2.56 -3.75 -25.46
CA ILE A 483 1.20 -3.24 -25.56
C ILE A 483 0.90 -2.82 -27.03
N ASP A 484 1.63 -3.36 -28.01
CA ASP A 484 1.43 -3.02 -29.42
C ASP A 484 0.09 -3.53 -29.96
N THR A 485 -0.45 -2.83 -30.95
CA THR A 485 -1.72 -3.16 -31.56
C THR A 485 -1.74 -4.56 -32.17
N ILE A 486 -2.78 -5.33 -31.89
CA ILE A 486 -3.04 -6.60 -32.60
C ILE A 486 -3.95 -6.40 -33.82
N PRO A 487 -3.73 -7.13 -34.93
CA PRO A 487 -4.68 -7.19 -36.01
C PRO A 487 -5.89 -8.02 -35.58
N LEU A 488 -7.05 -7.38 -35.44
CA LEU A 488 -8.31 -8.09 -35.17
C LEU A 488 -8.75 -8.86 -36.43
N SER A 489 -9.11 -10.13 -36.26
CA SER A 489 -9.62 -10.97 -37.35
C SER A 489 -10.94 -10.40 -37.92
N ASP A 490 -11.27 -10.73 -39.19
CA ASP A 490 -12.54 -10.27 -39.78
C ASP A 490 -13.77 -10.90 -39.06
N GLU A 491 -13.60 -12.09 -38.47
CA GLU A 491 -14.57 -12.70 -37.56
C GLU A 491 -14.66 -11.91 -36.24
N SER A 492 -13.55 -11.44 -35.69
CA SER A 492 -13.51 -10.57 -34.50
C SER A 492 -14.15 -9.20 -34.71
N LYS A 493 -14.00 -8.60 -35.89
CA LYS A 493 -14.68 -7.36 -36.29
C LYS A 493 -16.20 -7.55 -36.44
N ALA A 494 -16.64 -8.76 -36.80
CA ALA A 494 -18.06 -9.13 -36.81
C ALA A 494 -18.56 -9.60 -35.43
N SER A 495 -17.69 -10.09 -34.56
CA SER A 495 -18.00 -10.65 -33.23
C SER A 495 -18.37 -9.59 -32.17
N THR A 496 -18.04 -8.32 -32.39
CA THR A 496 -18.68 -7.20 -31.65
C THR A 496 -20.20 -7.17 -31.84
N SER A 497 -20.72 -7.84 -32.87
CA SER A 497 -22.16 -8.10 -33.06
C SER A 497 -22.64 -9.50 -32.62
N GLY A 498 -21.72 -10.39 -32.20
CA GLY A 498 -21.98 -11.81 -31.96
C GLY A 498 -21.74 -12.32 -30.53
N SER A 499 -20.89 -11.67 -29.73
CA SER A 499 -20.83 -11.93 -28.29
C SER A 499 -22.05 -11.26 -27.64
N SER A 500 -22.95 -12.08 -27.08
CA SER A 500 -24.10 -11.54 -26.37
C SER A 500 -23.59 -10.77 -25.16
N ILE A 501 -23.63 -9.43 -25.20
CA ILE A 501 -23.37 -8.59 -24.03
C ILE A 501 -24.32 -9.07 -22.92
N VAL A 502 -23.75 -9.49 -21.80
CA VAL A 502 -24.53 -10.00 -20.67
C VAL A 502 -24.51 -8.95 -19.54
N PRO A 503 -25.66 -8.33 -19.22
CA PRO A 503 -25.77 -7.52 -18.02
C PRO A 503 -25.50 -8.38 -16.78
N LEU A 504 -24.65 -7.89 -15.90
CA LEU A 504 -24.33 -8.51 -14.62
C LEU A 504 -24.95 -7.70 -13.48
N PRO A 505 -25.29 -8.35 -12.36
CA PRO A 505 -25.92 -7.66 -11.24
C PRO A 505 -24.97 -6.66 -10.58
N VAL A 506 -25.51 -5.48 -10.29
CA VAL A 506 -24.93 -4.49 -9.38
C VAL A 506 -25.84 -4.40 -8.16
N HIS A 507 -25.28 -4.59 -6.96
CA HIS A 507 -26.09 -4.58 -5.76
C HIS A 507 -26.39 -3.15 -5.32
N ARG A 508 -27.66 -2.75 -5.41
CA ARG A 508 -28.14 -1.48 -4.89
C ARG A 508 -28.42 -1.57 -3.40
N VAL A 509 -27.78 -0.69 -2.63
CA VAL A 509 -28.01 -0.57 -1.19
C VAL A 509 -29.27 0.27 -0.94
N PRO A 510 -30.14 -0.10 0.01
CA PRO A 510 -31.32 0.69 0.34
C PRO A 510 -30.96 2.14 0.69
N GLU A 511 -31.83 3.07 0.30
CA GLU A 511 -31.62 4.49 0.56
C GLU A 511 -31.51 4.78 2.06
N GLY A 512 -30.53 5.60 2.43
CA GLY A 512 -30.21 5.94 3.83
C GLY A 512 -29.35 4.89 4.55
N GLN A 513 -28.88 3.84 3.87
CA GLN A 513 -28.04 2.79 4.46
C GLN A 513 -26.62 2.71 3.86
N ALA A 514 -26.25 3.70 3.03
CA ALA A 514 -24.90 3.80 2.47
C ALA A 514 -23.86 4.17 3.56
N TRP A 515 -24.24 5.07 4.46
CA TRP A 515 -23.47 5.51 5.61
C TRP A 515 -24.27 5.26 6.89
N GLU A 516 -23.57 5.00 7.99
CA GLU A 516 -24.15 4.83 9.32
C GLU A 516 -23.40 5.73 10.31
N ALA A 517 -24.14 6.39 11.19
CA ALA A 517 -23.55 7.15 12.29
C ALA A 517 -22.92 6.20 13.31
N VAL A 518 -21.69 6.49 13.73
CA VAL A 518 -21.04 5.80 14.84
C VAL A 518 -21.49 6.45 16.15
N PRO A 519 -22.06 5.70 17.11
CA PRO A 519 -22.50 6.27 18.36
C PRO A 519 -21.30 6.81 19.15
N PRO A 520 -21.45 7.93 19.89
CA PRO A 520 -20.38 8.46 20.72
C PRO A 520 -19.97 7.45 21.80
N GLY A 521 -18.67 7.38 22.08
CA GLY A 521 -18.12 6.56 23.16
C GLY A 521 -18.37 7.16 24.54
N PRO A 522 -18.18 6.36 25.61
CA PRO A 522 -18.26 6.84 27.00
C PRO A 522 -17.11 7.77 27.38
N HIS A 523 -16.03 7.78 26.59
CA HIS A 523 -14.84 8.58 26.77
C HIS A 523 -14.54 9.38 25.50
N PRO A 524 -13.83 10.52 25.59
CA PRO A 524 -13.32 11.21 24.41
C PRO A 524 -12.42 10.28 23.58
N PRO A 525 -12.28 10.53 22.26
CA PRO A 525 -11.36 9.79 21.40
C PRO A 525 -9.95 9.71 22.01
N GLN A 526 -9.36 8.53 21.92
CA GLN A 526 -7.98 8.26 22.35
C GLN A 526 -6.96 8.83 21.36
N TYR A 527 -7.30 8.82 20.07
CA TYR A 527 -6.45 9.28 18.97
C TYR A 527 -7.05 10.53 18.31
N GLU A 528 -6.18 11.40 17.79
CA GLU A 528 -6.57 12.64 17.13
C GLU A 528 -7.00 12.43 15.67
N THR A 529 -6.37 11.48 14.99
CA THR A 529 -6.61 11.15 13.57
C THR A 529 -6.69 9.64 13.37
N LEU A 530 -7.15 9.22 12.20
CA LEU A 530 -6.95 7.85 11.72
C LEU A 530 -5.47 7.66 11.33
N PRO A 531 -4.94 6.43 11.39
CA PRO A 531 -3.55 6.18 11.03
C PRO A 531 -3.31 6.45 9.53
N ASP A 532 -2.36 7.32 9.24
CA ASP A 532 -1.93 7.62 7.87
C ASP A 532 -1.39 6.36 7.19
N GLY A 533 -1.58 6.23 5.87
CA GLY A 533 -1.20 5.03 5.09
C GLY A 533 -2.17 3.85 5.21
N LEU A 534 -2.99 3.75 6.27
CA LEU A 534 -4.05 2.74 6.40
C LEU A 534 -5.45 3.27 6.11
N ASP A 535 -5.67 4.58 6.27
CA ASP A 535 -6.97 5.21 6.09
C ASP A 535 -7.43 5.15 4.63
N GLN A 536 -8.27 4.15 4.32
CA GLN A 536 -8.94 4.01 3.03
C GLN A 536 -10.25 4.82 2.97
N HIS A 537 -10.49 5.65 3.99
CA HIS A 537 -11.68 6.49 4.15
C HIS A 537 -13.01 5.75 4.27
N PHE A 538 -12.97 4.53 4.82
CA PHE A 538 -14.18 3.79 5.17
C PHE A 538 -14.84 4.28 6.47
N PHE A 539 -14.08 5.05 7.26
CA PHE A 539 -14.50 5.66 8.51
C PHE A 539 -14.22 7.16 8.43
N VAL A 540 -15.21 7.99 8.71
CA VAL A 540 -15.15 9.43 8.44
C VAL A 540 -15.53 10.22 9.70
N ALA A 541 -14.68 11.17 10.08
CA ALA A 541 -14.95 12.09 11.18
C ALA A 541 -16.00 13.15 10.82
N ASP A 542 -15.88 13.72 9.63
CA ASP A 542 -16.77 14.76 9.12
C ASP A 542 -16.77 14.74 7.58
N HIS A 543 -17.94 14.80 6.95
CA HIS A 543 -18.03 14.68 5.49
C HIS A 543 -17.52 15.92 4.74
N ALA A 544 -17.58 17.11 5.33
CA ALA A 544 -17.07 18.32 4.70
C ALA A 544 -15.54 18.35 4.77
N GLU A 545 -14.97 17.95 5.92
CA GLU A 545 -13.52 17.77 6.07
C GLU A 545 -12.99 16.65 5.17
N PHE A 546 -13.68 15.50 5.13
CA PHE A 546 -13.36 14.39 4.25
C PHE A 546 -13.30 14.83 2.79
N ARG A 547 -14.33 15.53 2.31
CA ARG A 547 -14.33 16.11 0.95
C ARG A 547 -13.13 17.03 0.73
N ARG A 548 -12.83 17.91 1.69
CA ARG A 548 -11.70 18.84 1.57
C ARG A 548 -10.39 18.08 1.42
N ARG A 549 -10.17 17.07 2.28
CA ARG A 549 -8.98 16.22 2.23
C ARG A 549 -8.84 15.52 0.89
N LEU A 550 -9.91 14.88 0.39
CA LEU A 550 -9.88 14.21 -0.92
C LEU A 550 -9.46 15.12 -2.07
N LEU A 551 -9.75 16.41 -1.99
CA LEU A 551 -9.40 17.37 -3.04
C LEU A 551 -8.04 18.04 -2.81
N SER A 552 -7.54 18.08 -1.56
CA SER A 552 -6.23 18.65 -1.24
C SER A 552 -5.08 17.66 -1.40
N THR A 553 -5.28 16.37 -1.09
CA THR A 553 -4.22 15.36 -1.19
C THR A 553 -3.77 15.14 -2.64
N ASN A 554 -4.64 15.41 -3.61
CA ASN A 554 -4.33 15.29 -5.05
C ASN A 554 -3.54 16.50 -5.61
N ALA A 555 -3.40 17.59 -4.84
CA ALA A 555 -2.75 18.82 -5.31
C ALA A 555 -1.29 18.97 -4.87
N GLY A 556 -0.78 18.09 -3.99
CA GLY A 556 0.42 18.37 -3.16
C GLY A 556 1.68 17.55 -3.42
N ASN A 557 1.73 16.66 -4.42
CA ASN A 557 2.93 15.84 -4.65
C ASN A 557 3.98 16.46 -5.59
N ASP A 558 3.82 17.73 -6.00
CA ASP A 558 4.67 18.34 -7.02
C ASP A 558 5.67 19.39 -6.50
N GLU A 559 5.66 19.79 -5.22
CA GLU A 559 6.47 20.93 -4.74
C GLU A 559 7.87 20.59 -4.19
N ASP A 560 8.26 19.31 -4.03
CA ASP A 560 9.55 18.95 -3.40
C ASP A 560 10.64 18.39 -4.35
N ASP A 561 10.42 18.34 -5.67
CA ASP A 561 11.38 17.71 -6.62
C ASP A 561 12.10 18.68 -7.59
N ASP A 562 11.90 19.99 -7.48
CA ASP A 562 12.51 20.97 -8.41
C ASP A 562 13.99 21.31 -8.10
N ASP A 563 14.63 20.66 -7.12
CA ASP A 563 16.03 20.90 -6.70
C ASP A 563 17.01 19.73 -7.00
N VAL A 564 16.69 18.81 -7.91
CA VAL A 564 17.71 17.89 -8.45
C VAL A 564 18.35 18.51 -9.69
N ASP A 565 19.54 19.06 -9.46
CA ASP A 565 20.46 19.64 -10.44
C ASP A 565 20.41 18.98 -11.82
N ASP A 566 20.20 19.82 -12.84
CA ASP A 566 20.58 19.59 -14.23
C ASP A 566 22.09 19.30 -14.30
N ALA A 567 22.48 18.05 -14.07
CA ALA A 567 23.76 17.53 -14.51
C ALA A 567 23.72 17.35 -16.03
N GLU A 568 24.10 18.42 -16.72
CA GLU A 568 24.35 18.45 -18.16
C GLU A 568 25.19 17.24 -18.61
N ALA A 569 24.57 16.34 -19.38
CA ALA A 569 25.29 15.44 -20.24
C ALA A 569 25.78 16.20 -21.48
N ASN A 570 26.80 17.05 -21.31
CA ASN A 570 27.68 17.46 -22.40
C ASN A 570 28.49 16.24 -22.83
N ILE A 571 28.04 15.56 -23.90
CA ILE A 571 28.89 14.67 -24.67
C ILE A 571 29.40 15.48 -25.84
N ASP A 572 30.69 15.79 -25.75
CA ASP A 572 31.51 16.51 -26.71
C ASP A 572 31.32 16.01 -28.14
N VAL A 573 30.94 16.92 -29.03
CA VAL A 573 31.20 16.82 -30.47
C VAL A 573 32.53 17.52 -30.70
N GLU A 574 33.61 16.76 -30.79
CA GLU A 574 34.90 17.27 -31.26
C GLU A 574 34.78 17.70 -32.73
N GLU A 575 34.65 19.01 -32.96
CA GLU A 575 34.96 19.65 -34.23
C GLU A 575 36.48 19.82 -34.34
N GLU A 576 37.16 18.91 -35.04
CA GLU A 576 38.50 19.17 -35.58
C GLU A 576 38.38 20.07 -36.82
N ASN A 577 38.57 21.37 -36.61
CA ASN A 577 38.95 22.31 -37.67
C ASN A 577 40.46 22.18 -37.94
N ASN A 578 40.83 21.64 -39.11
CA ASN A 578 42.14 21.84 -39.71
C ASN A 578 41.94 22.62 -41.02
N ASP A 579 42.14 23.94 -40.92
CA ASP A 579 42.52 24.78 -42.05
C ASP A 579 44.02 24.56 -42.32
N ASP A 580 44.37 24.14 -43.53
CA ASP A 580 45.62 24.57 -44.15
C ASP A 580 45.49 24.58 -45.68
N ASP A 581 45.66 25.78 -46.21
CA ASP A 581 45.74 26.16 -47.61
C ASP A 581 46.82 25.39 -48.39
N ALA A 582 46.46 24.86 -49.57
CA ALA A 582 47.38 24.85 -50.72
C ALA A 582 46.63 24.57 -52.04
N SER A 583 46.37 25.65 -52.79
CA SER A 583 46.62 25.82 -54.22
C SER A 583 46.44 24.63 -55.18
N GLY A 584 45.64 24.86 -56.24
CA GLY A 584 46.02 24.35 -57.57
C GLY A 584 44.87 23.91 -58.46
N ASP A 585 44.49 24.81 -59.37
CA ASP A 585 44.12 24.57 -60.77
C ASP A 585 43.21 23.40 -61.16
N GLY A 586 42.11 23.78 -61.83
CA GLY A 586 42.04 23.42 -63.24
C GLY A 586 40.93 22.45 -63.67
N ALA A 587 39.91 23.05 -64.28
CA ALA A 587 39.31 22.62 -65.54
C ALA A 587 38.41 21.36 -65.59
N SER A 588 37.11 21.69 -65.73
CA SER A 588 36.26 21.31 -66.86
C SER A 588 35.40 20.05 -66.81
N SER A 589 34.18 20.27 -67.30
CA SER A 589 33.41 19.39 -68.19
C SER A 589 32.53 18.30 -67.57
N ALA A 590 31.22 18.59 -67.60
CA ALA A 590 30.12 17.75 -68.12
C ALA A 590 29.98 16.32 -67.56
N LYS A 591 28.84 15.95 -66.98
CA LYS A 591 27.47 15.95 -67.54
C LYS A 591 26.48 15.73 -66.40
#